data_AF-A0A9W4HHP5-F1
#
_entry.id   AF-A0A9W4HHP5-F1
#
_cell.length_a   1.000
_cell.length_b   1.000
_cell.length_c   1.000
_cell.angle_alpha   90.00
_cell.angle_beta   90.00
_cell.angle_gamma   90.00
#
_symmetry.space_group_name_H-M   'P 1'
#
loop_
_entity.id
_entity.type
_entity.pdbx_description
1 polymer ?
#
loop_
_entity_poly.entity_id
_entity_poly.type
_entity_poly.pdbx_seq_one_letter_code
_entity_poly.pdbx_strand_id
1 'polypeptide(L)'
;MFATDDSITCEQVDVLGILPSEWWHEWQGRHTRFMEDGKPMNRDPSMSWEDRFEHDIQAPRRREGMQRIDSAEKDAFLRMMKSKITFRPENRYSAKQILECEWMVKWALPEYENIRRI
;
A
#
# COMPACT_ATOMS: atom_id res chain seq x y z
N MET A 1 -8.96 16.17 -9.11
CA MET A 1 -9.25 15.11 -10.09
C MET A 1 -10.12 14.08 -9.41
N PHE A 2 -11.24 13.67 -10.00
CA PHE A 2 -12.05 12.57 -9.44
C PHE A 2 -11.36 11.24 -9.75
N ALA A 3 -11.44 10.29 -8.81
CA ALA A 3 -10.92 8.95 -9.03
C ALA A 3 -11.78 8.24 -10.09
N THR A 4 -11.17 7.92 -11.23
CA THR A 4 -11.72 7.00 -12.23
C THR A 4 -11.17 5.60 -12.00
N ASP A 5 -11.84 4.57 -12.52
CA ASP A 5 -11.34 3.19 -12.47
C ASP A 5 -9.91 3.09 -13.02
N ASP A 6 -9.64 3.69 -14.18
CA ASP A 6 -8.29 3.74 -14.76
C ASP A 6 -7.27 4.41 -13.83
N SER A 7 -7.64 5.51 -13.16
CA SER A 7 -6.72 6.18 -12.24
C SER A 7 -6.44 5.31 -11.01
N ILE A 8 -7.45 4.61 -10.49
CA ILE A 8 -7.30 3.70 -9.35
C ILE A 8 -6.43 2.49 -9.76
N THR A 9 -6.65 1.94 -10.95
CA THR A 9 -5.83 0.84 -11.47
C THR A 9 -4.38 1.27 -11.71
N CYS A 10 -4.14 2.51 -12.17
CA CYS A 10 -2.78 3.06 -12.23
C CYS A 10 -2.11 3.06 -10.85
N GLU A 11 -2.79 3.60 -9.84
CA GLU A 11 -2.26 3.63 -8.47
C GLU A 11 -1.97 2.22 -7.94
N GLN A 12 -2.82 1.24 -8.24
CA GLN A 12 -2.57 -0.15 -7.86
C GLN A 12 -1.34 -0.74 -8.56
N VAL A 13 -1.15 -0.46 -9.85
CA VAL A 13 0.02 -0.93 -10.61
C VAL A 13 1.31 -0.31 -10.09
N ASP A 14 1.27 0.95 -9.70
CA ASP A 14 2.44 1.66 -9.14
C ASP A 14 2.89 1.06 -7.82
N VAL A 15 1.92 0.59 -7.05
CA VAL A 15 2.10 0.06 -5.71
C VAL A 15 2.45 -1.43 -5.75
N LEU A 16 1.83 -2.21 -6.62
CA LEU A 16 1.91 -3.67 -6.59
C LEU A 16 2.66 -4.28 -7.78
N GLY A 17 3.01 -3.47 -8.77
CA GLY A 17 3.52 -3.92 -10.05
C GLY A 17 2.40 -4.27 -11.03
N ILE A 18 2.78 -4.89 -12.15
CA ILE A 18 1.87 -5.21 -13.24
C ILE A 18 0.72 -6.11 -12.74
N LEU A 19 -0.48 -5.84 -13.24
CA LEU A 19 -1.65 -6.69 -13.01
C LEU A 19 -1.37 -8.14 -13.43
N PRO A 20 -2.10 -9.12 -12.87
CA PRO A 20 -2.16 -10.47 -13.46
C PRO A 20 -2.43 -10.40 -14.96
N SER A 21 -1.77 -11.27 -15.73
CA SER A 21 -1.69 -11.17 -17.19
C SER A 21 -3.04 -11.00 -17.88
N GLU A 22 -4.06 -11.74 -17.45
CA GLU A 22 -5.38 -11.64 -18.07
C GLU A 22 -6.02 -10.26 -17.84
N TRP A 23 -5.86 -9.67 -16.66
CA TRP A 23 -6.40 -8.34 -16.34
C TRP A 23 -5.58 -7.24 -17.02
N TRP A 24 -4.25 -7.44 -17.11
CA TRP A 24 -3.36 -6.54 -17.82
C TRP A 24 -3.77 -6.43 -19.30
N HIS A 25 -4.04 -7.55 -19.97
CA HIS A 25 -4.41 -7.51 -21.38
C HIS A 25 -5.84 -7.00 -21.63
N GLU A 26 -6.76 -7.18 -20.68
CA GLU A 26 -8.13 -6.65 -20.79
C GLU A 26 -8.21 -5.13 -20.56
N TRP A 27 -7.31 -4.56 -19.75
CA TRP A 27 -7.36 -3.14 -19.37
C TRP A 27 -6.98 -2.20 -20.53
N GLN A 28 -7.99 -1.74 -21.29
CA GLN A 28 -7.80 -0.84 -22.44
C GLN A 28 -7.15 0.50 -22.08
N GLY A 29 -7.49 1.06 -20.91
CA GLY A 29 -6.94 2.33 -20.43
C GLY A 29 -5.41 2.32 -20.29
N ARG A 30 -4.80 1.14 -20.10
CA ARG A 30 -3.35 0.98 -19.91
C ARG A 30 -2.52 1.54 -21.06
N HIS A 31 -3.02 1.45 -22.30
CA HIS A 31 -2.26 1.83 -23.50
C HIS A 31 -1.90 3.32 -23.54
N THR A 32 -2.63 4.14 -22.77
CA THR A 32 -2.36 5.58 -22.62
C THR A 32 -1.51 5.91 -21.39
N ARG A 33 -1.23 4.91 -20.54
CA ARG A 33 -0.66 5.09 -19.19
C ARG A 33 0.65 4.34 -18.98
N PHE A 34 0.84 3.22 -19.66
CA PHE A 34 1.97 2.32 -19.47
C PHE A 34 2.46 1.74 -20.81
N MET A 35 3.76 1.46 -20.86
CA MET A 35 4.35 0.57 -21.86
C MET A 35 3.98 -0.89 -21.57
N GLU A 36 4.23 -1.79 -22.53
CA GLU A 36 3.88 -3.22 -22.38
C GLU A 36 4.59 -3.88 -21.20
N ASP A 37 5.80 -3.41 -20.85
CA ASP A 37 6.59 -3.86 -19.70
C ASP A 37 6.16 -3.21 -18.37
N GLY A 38 5.02 -2.51 -18.34
CA GLY A 38 4.46 -1.90 -17.14
C GLY A 38 5.15 -0.61 -16.71
N LYS A 39 6.10 -0.09 -17.49
CA LYS A 39 6.70 1.22 -17.19
C LYS A 39 5.72 2.35 -17.50
N PRO A 40 5.55 3.33 -16.61
CA PRO A 40 4.64 4.45 -16.83
C PRO A 40 5.06 5.28 -18.04
N MET A 41 4.08 5.72 -18.82
CA MET A 41 4.24 6.60 -19.97
C MET A 41 3.63 7.97 -19.67
N ASN A 42 4.38 9.05 -19.93
CA ASN A 42 3.86 10.43 -19.88
C ASN A 42 3.08 10.80 -18.61
N ARG A 43 3.52 10.33 -17.44
CA ARG A 43 2.94 10.69 -16.14
C ARG A 43 4.05 11.03 -15.16
N ASP A 44 3.71 11.85 -14.16
CA ASP A 44 4.61 12.15 -13.06
C ASP A 44 5.12 10.83 -12.44
N PRO A 45 6.37 10.80 -11.96
CA PRO A 45 6.92 9.65 -11.29
C PRO A 45 5.95 9.21 -10.19
N SER A 46 5.48 7.97 -10.24
CA SER A 46 4.67 7.45 -9.14
C SER A 46 5.52 7.38 -7.89
N MET A 47 4.95 7.86 -6.79
CA MET A 47 5.54 7.70 -5.47
C MET A 47 5.65 6.20 -5.15
N SER A 48 6.84 5.78 -4.74
CA SER A 48 7.08 4.44 -4.23
C SER A 48 6.26 4.18 -2.95
N TRP A 49 6.22 2.93 -2.49
CA TRP A 49 5.62 2.61 -1.19
C TRP A 49 6.25 3.42 -0.05
N GLU A 50 7.56 3.59 -0.12
CA GLU A 50 8.36 4.31 0.86
C GLU A 50 8.06 5.80 0.81
N ASP A 51 7.94 6.39 -0.39
CA ASP A 51 7.57 7.80 -0.56
C ASP A 51 6.16 8.08 -0.07
N ARG A 52 5.20 7.19 -0.35
CA ARG A 52 3.82 7.30 0.14
C ARG A 52 3.75 7.19 1.66
N PHE A 53 4.46 6.22 2.24
CA PHE A 53 4.55 6.12 3.70
C PHE A 53 5.11 7.41 4.30
N GLU A 54 6.18 7.95 3.71
CA GLU A 54 6.79 9.17 4.18
C GLU A 54 5.84 10.37 4.08
N HIS A 55 5.18 10.54 2.94
CA HIS A 55 4.28 11.68 2.68
C HIS A 55 2.96 11.60 3.44
N ASP A 56 2.33 10.42 3.50
CA ASP A 56 0.96 10.24 4.00
C ASP A 56 0.90 9.88 5.48
N ILE A 57 1.97 9.30 6.04
CA ILE A 57 2.01 8.86 7.44
C ILE A 57 3.09 9.60 8.22
N GLN A 58 4.35 9.54 7.77
CA GLN A 58 5.48 9.97 8.59
C GLN A 58 5.62 11.49 8.68
N ALA A 59 5.42 12.21 7.57
CA ALA A 59 5.50 13.67 7.51
C ALA A 59 4.36 14.35 8.28
N PRO A 60 3.08 13.94 8.14
CA PRO A 60 2.00 14.46 8.97
C PRO A 60 2.27 14.25 10.46
N ARG A 61 2.70 13.05 10.87
CA ARG A 61 3.07 12.77 12.27
C ARG A 61 4.15 13.73 12.78
N ARG A 62 5.18 14.03 11.98
CA ARG A 62 6.20 15.03 12.36
C ARG A 62 5.62 16.42 12.51
N ARG A 63 4.76 16.87 11.60
CA ARG A 63 4.15 18.21 11.67
C ARG A 63 3.27 18.36 12.92
N GLU A 64 2.56 17.31 13.29
CA GLU A 64 1.67 17.29 14.47
C GLU A 64 2.39 16.93 15.77
N GLY A 65 3.73 16.81 15.76
CA GLY A 65 4.50 16.47 16.97
C GLY A 65 4.26 15.06 17.51
N MET A 66 3.67 14.16 16.71
CA MET A 66 3.45 12.76 17.07
C MET A 66 4.75 11.96 16.99
N GLN A 67 4.85 10.91 17.80
CA GLN A 67 5.98 9.99 17.76
C GLN A 67 6.14 9.39 16.35
N ARG A 68 7.37 9.36 15.85
CA ARG A 68 7.69 8.80 14.53
C ARG A 68 7.59 7.27 14.55
N ILE A 69 7.22 6.68 13.42
CA ILE A 69 7.29 5.24 13.21
C ILE A 69 8.75 4.92 12.86
N ASP A 70 9.35 3.98 13.56
CA ASP A 70 10.72 3.57 13.28
C ASP A 70 10.80 2.70 12.01
N SER A 71 12.02 2.41 11.55
CA SER A 71 12.23 1.63 10.34
C SER A 71 11.68 0.21 10.43
N ALA A 72 11.76 -0.43 11.61
CA ALA A 72 11.33 -1.82 11.78
C ALA A 72 9.80 -1.92 11.76
N GLU A 73 9.13 -0.99 12.44
CA GLU A 73 7.68 -0.89 12.40
C GLU A 73 7.17 -0.54 11.00
N LYS A 74 7.82 0.43 10.32
CA LYS A 74 7.50 0.78 8.93
C LYS A 74 7.57 -0.44 8.03
N ASP A 75 8.67 -1.18 8.05
CA ASP A 75 8.85 -2.34 7.17
C ASP A 75 7.81 -3.43 7.47
N ALA A 76 7.51 -3.67 8.75
CA ALA A 76 6.45 -4.61 9.14
C ALA A 76 5.06 -4.14 8.67
N PHE A 77 4.74 -2.85 8.81
CA PHE A 77 3.49 -2.26 8.36
C PHE A 77 3.33 -2.38 6.84
N LEU A 78 4.36 -2.01 6.08
CA LEU A 78 4.35 -2.09 4.62
C LEU A 78 4.19 -3.54 4.14
N ARG A 79 4.83 -4.51 4.79
CA ARG A 79 4.63 -5.95 4.50
C ARG A 79 3.18 -6.37 4.73
N MET A 80 2.56 -5.96 5.84
CA MET A 80 1.15 -6.25 6.15
C MET A 80 0.21 -5.62 5.13
N MET A 81 0.42 -4.34 4.78
CA MET A 81 -0.42 -3.66 3.80
C MET A 81 -0.36 -4.33 2.43
N LYS A 82 0.85 -4.65 1.94
CA LYS A 82 1.06 -5.37 0.68
C LYS A 82 0.33 -6.72 0.66
N SER A 83 0.36 -7.48 1.74
CA SER A 83 -0.34 -8.78 1.81
C SER A 83 -1.86 -8.63 1.84
N LYS A 84 -2.39 -7.49 2.28
CA LYS A 84 -3.85 -7.26 2.29
C LYS A 84 -4.39 -6.77 0.94
N ILE A 85 -3.61 -5.99 0.20
CA ILE A 85 -4.06 -5.38 -1.06
C ILE A 85 -3.58 -6.13 -2.31
N THR A 86 -2.94 -7.29 -2.14
CA THR A 86 -2.52 -8.16 -3.25
C THR A 86 -3.67 -8.41 -4.22
N PHE A 87 -3.38 -8.36 -5.53
CA PHE A 87 -4.37 -8.43 -6.61
C PHE A 87 -5.36 -9.58 -6.45
N ARG A 88 -4.83 -10.80 -6.41
CA ARG A 88 -5.54 -12.07 -6.25
C ARG A 88 -6.14 -12.18 -4.85
N PRO A 89 -7.48 -12.14 -4.70
CA PRO A 89 -8.14 -12.25 -3.40
C PRO A 89 -7.71 -13.47 -2.58
N GLU A 90 -7.42 -14.58 -3.25
CA GLU A 90 -7.04 -15.88 -2.71
C GLU A 90 -5.65 -15.83 -2.06
N ASN A 91 -4.80 -14.91 -2.52
CA ASN A 91 -3.46 -14.67 -2.00
C ASN A 91 -3.44 -13.62 -0.88
N ARG A 92 -4.57 -12.93 -0.63
CA ARG A 92 -4.63 -11.91 0.42
C ARG A 92 -4.63 -12.57 1.79
N TYR A 93 -4.01 -11.92 2.76
CA TYR A 93 -4.12 -12.36 4.14
C TYR A 93 -5.58 -12.31 4.62
N SER A 94 -6.01 -13.43 5.22
CA SER A 94 -7.24 -13.52 6.00
C SER A 94 -7.18 -12.61 7.23
N ALA A 95 -8.34 -12.31 7.84
CA ALA A 95 -8.37 -11.53 9.08
C ALA A 95 -7.52 -12.15 10.19
N LYS A 96 -7.54 -13.49 10.31
CA LYS A 96 -6.70 -14.23 11.27
C LYS A 96 -5.20 -14.01 11.01
N GLN A 97 -4.76 -14.17 9.77
CA GLN A 97 -3.35 -13.95 9.41
C GLN A 97 -2.91 -12.50 9.62
N ILE A 98 -3.79 -11.52 9.40
CA ILE A 98 -3.49 -10.12 9.73
C ILE A 98 -3.30 -9.96 11.24
N LEU A 99 -4.21 -10.48 12.07
CA LEU A 99 -4.08 -10.39 13.53
C LEU A 99 -2.81 -11.04 14.07
N GLU A 100 -2.31 -12.07 13.39
CA GLU A 100 -1.09 -12.80 13.74
C GLU A 100 0.18 -12.23 13.08
N CYS A 101 0.06 -11.23 12.21
CA CYS A 101 1.22 -10.68 11.51
C CYS A 101 2.10 -9.86 12.45
N GLU A 102 3.37 -9.71 12.05
CA GLU A 102 4.38 -9.05 12.88
C GLU A 102 3.97 -7.64 13.32
N TRP A 103 3.42 -6.83 12.40
CA TRP A 103 3.02 -5.47 12.73
C TRP A 103 1.91 -5.43 13.80
N MET A 104 0.91 -6.30 13.65
CA MET A 104 -0.20 -6.39 14.61
C MET A 104 0.27 -6.86 15.99
N VAL A 105 1.09 -7.91 16.05
CA VAL A 105 1.50 -8.52 17.34
C VAL A 105 2.48 -7.64 18.10
N LYS A 106 3.43 -6.98 17.41
CA LYS A 106 4.48 -6.20 18.06
C LYS A 106 4.10 -4.75 18.36
N TRP A 107 3.25 -4.12 17.54
CA TRP A 107 2.92 -2.69 17.67
C TRP A 107 1.43 -2.44 17.89
N ALA A 108 0.55 -2.90 16.99
CA ALA A 108 -0.85 -2.47 17.01
C ALA A 108 -1.67 -3.02 18.20
N LEU A 109 -1.59 -4.32 18.48
CA LEU A 109 -2.34 -4.95 19.57
C LEU A 109 -1.86 -4.50 20.96
N PRO A 110 -0.55 -4.40 21.24
CA PRO A 110 -0.08 -3.84 22.51
C PRO A 110 -0.61 -2.41 22.74
N GLU A 111 -0.57 -1.56 21.71
CA GLU A 111 -1.06 -0.18 21.82
C GLU A 111 -2.58 -0.13 22.04
N TYR A 112 -3.33 -0.97 21.32
CA TYR A 112 -4.77 -1.11 21.54
C TYR A 112 -5.11 -1.50 22.98
N GLU A 113 -4.41 -2.48 23.56
CA GLU A 113 -4.62 -2.89 24.94
C GLU A 113 -4.20 -1.83 25.96
N ASN A 114 -3.16 -1.04 25.66
CA ASN A 114 -2.78 0.12 26.48
C ASN A 114 -3.91 1.17 26.48
N ILE A 115 -4.43 1.54 25.31
CA ILE A 115 -5.52 2.52 25.17
C ILE A 115 -6.78 2.04 25.88
N ARG A 116 -7.12 0.76 25.79
CA ARG A 116 -8.30 0.19 26.48
C ARG A 116 -8.24 0.20 28.00
N ARG A 117 -7.03 0.28 28.57
CA ARG A 117 -6.82 0.34 30.01
C ARG A 117 -6.90 1.77 30.56
N ILE A 118 -6.93 2.76 29.68
CA ILE A 118 -7.16 4.18 30.00
C ILE A 118 -8.67 4.42 30.05
#